data_AF-A0A7K8SAZ2-F1
#
_entry.id   AF-A0A7K8SAZ2-F1
#
_cell.length_a   1.000
_cell.length_b   1.000
_cell.length_c   1.000
_cell.angle_alpha   90.00
_cell.angle_beta   90.00
_cell.angle_gamma   90.00
#
_symmetry.space_group_name_H-M   'P 1'
#
loop_
_entity.id
_entity.type
_entity.pdbx_description
1 polymer ?
#
loop_
_entity_poly.entity_id
_entity_poly.type
_entity_poly.pdbx_seq_one_letter_code
_entity_poly.pdbx_strand_id
1 'polypeptide(L)' 'MSCYDLCRPCGPTPLANSCNEPCVRQCQDSRVIIEPSPVVVTLPGPILSSFPQNTAV' A
#
# COMPACT_ATOMS: atom_id res chain seq x y z
N MET A 1 -4.09 -14.72 15.54
CA MET A 1 -3.72 -13.31 15.35
C MET A 1 -3.77 -12.63 16.70
N SER A 2 -2.62 -12.38 17.32
CA SER A 2 -2.54 -11.88 18.70
C SER A 2 -1.55 -10.73 18.76
N CYS A 3 -1.94 -9.63 19.38
CA CYS A 3 -1.01 -8.58 19.79
C CYS A 3 -0.43 -8.96 21.15
N TYR A 4 0.84 -8.66 21.39
CA TYR A 4 1.45 -8.83 22.70
C TYR A 4 1.82 -7.48 23.30
N ASP A 5 1.64 -7.38 24.62
CA ASP A 5 2.09 -6.23 25.38
C ASP A 5 3.61 -6.25 25.47
N LEU A 6 4.24 -5.14 25.08
CA LEU A 6 5.67 -4.91 25.36
C LEU A 6 5.86 -4.20 26.72
N CYS A 7 4.76 -3.86 27.39
CA CYS A 7 4.79 -3.08 28.62
C CYS A 7 5.07 -3.99 29.83
N ARG A 8 5.99 -3.56 30.70
CA ARG A 8 6.15 -4.17 32.03
C ARG A 8 5.09 -3.59 32.99
N PRO A 9 4.48 -4.40 33.87
CA PRO A 9 3.60 -3.87 34.89
C PRO A 9 4.40 -2.95 35.82
N CYS A 10 3.91 -1.72 35.97
CA CYS A 10 4.41 -0.80 36.98
C CYS A 10 4.25 -1.45 38.36
N GLY A 11 5.28 -1.37 39.20
CA GLY A 11 5.28 -1.97 40.53
C GLY A 11 4.13 -1.45 41.43
N PRO A 12 3.96 -2.01 42.63
CA PRO A 12 2.81 -1.74 43.50
C PRO A 12 2.71 -0.31 44.04
N THR A 13 3.68 0.57 43.77
CA THR A 13 3.67 1.98 44.17
C THR A 13 3.95 2.88 42.96
N PRO A 14 3.01 3.76 42.57
CA PRO A 14 3.27 4.72 41.51
C PRO A 14 4.16 5.83 42.08
N LEU A 15 5.49 5.70 41.95
CA LEU A 15 6.34 6.88 41.94
C LEU A 15 5.95 7.70 40.71
N ALA A 16 5.72 9.01 40.88
CA ALA A 16 5.21 9.91 39.85
C ALA A 16 5.97 9.91 38.51
N ASN A 17 7.14 9.27 38.45
CA ASN A 17 8.00 9.17 37.26
C ASN A 17 8.37 7.73 36.86
N SER A 18 7.72 6.70 37.43
CA SER A 18 8.18 5.31 37.25
C SER A 18 7.76 4.64 35.93
N CYS A 19 6.81 5.22 35.18
CA CYS A 19 6.22 4.59 34.00
C CYS A 19 5.83 5.62 32.93
N ASN A 20 6.77 6.48 32.56
CA ASN A 20 6.55 7.45 31.49
C ASN A 20 6.95 6.91 30.11
N GLU A 21 7.52 5.71 30.03
CA GLU A 21 7.79 5.08 28.74
C GLU A 21 6.49 4.75 27.99
N PRO A 22 6.45 4.96 26.67
CA PRO A 22 5.28 4.69 25.86
C PRO A 22 4.93 3.20 25.93
N CYS A 23 3.77 2.90 26.50
CA CYS A 23 3.23 1.55 26.50
C CYS A 23 2.62 1.26 25.13
N VAL A 24 3.33 0.47 24.32
CA VAL A 24 2.89 0.07 22.98
C VAL A 24 2.64 -1.44 22.94
N ARG A 25 1.61 -1.82 22.19
CA ARG A 25 1.36 -3.21 21.82
C ARG A 25 1.97 -3.49 20.47
N GLN A 26 2.71 -4.59 20.38
CA GLN A 26 3.20 -5.05 19.09
C GLN A 26 2.21 -6.05 18.52
N CYS A 27 1.69 -5.71 17.35
CA CYS A 27 0.81 -6.56 16.55
C CYS A 27 1.55 -6.95 15.26
N GLN A 28 1.01 -7.94 14.56
CA GLN A 28 1.49 -8.27 13.22
C GLN A 28 1.14 -7.15 12.23
N ASP A 29 1.95 -6.99 11.18
CA ASP A 29 1.72 -6.00 10.12
C ASP A 29 0.32 -6.17 9.49
N SER A 30 -0.43 -5.07 9.41
CA SER A 30 -1.68 -5.02 8.65
C SER A 30 -1.38 -4.98 7.16
N ARG A 31 -2.10 -5.77 6.36
CA ARG A 31 -2.08 -5.67 4.91
C ARG A 31 -3.36 -5.01 4.42
N VAL A 32 -3.22 -3.98 3.59
CA VAL A 32 -4.32 -3.33 2.90
C VAL A 32 -4.13 -3.58 1.41
N ILE A 33 -5.18 -4.07 0.74
CA ILE A 33 -5.21 -4.23 -0.72
C ILE A 33 -6.04 -3.09 -1.27
N ILE A 34 -5.48 -2.35 -2.24
CA ILE A 34 -6.17 -1.28 -2.95
C ILE A 34 -6.64 -1.85 -4.29
N GLU A 35 -7.96 -1.96 -4.45
CA GLU A 35 -8.60 -2.41 -5.69
C GLU A 35 -9.08 -1.18 -6.49
N PRO A 36 -8.34 -0.71 -7.51
CA PRO A 36 -8.79 0.38 -8.35
C PRO A 36 -9.96 -0.06 -9.24
N SER A 37 -10.78 0.89 -9.67
CA SER A 37 -11.84 0.61 -10.66
C SER A 37 -11.24 0.17 -12.01
N PRO A 38 -11.91 -0.75 -12.73
CA PRO A 38 -11.44 -1.20 -14.04
C PRO A 38 -11.45 -0.04 -15.04
N VAL A 39 -10.40 0.04 -15.86
CA VAL A 39 -10.27 1.04 -16.94
C VAL A 39 -10.46 0.36 -18.28
N VAL A 40 -11.35 0.90 -19.11
CA VAL A 40 -11.53 0.46 -20.50
C VAL A 40 -10.64 1.30 -21.39
N VAL A 41 -9.79 0.64 -22.19
CA VAL A 41 -8.94 1.31 -23.18
C VAL A 41 -9.49 1.03 -24.57
N THR A 42 -9.81 2.09 -25.32
CA THR A 42 -10.16 1.99 -26.74
C THR A 42 -8.92 2.31 -27.57
N LEU A 43 -8.47 1.34 -28.36
CA LEU A 43 -7.37 1.53 -29.30
C LEU A 43 -7.93 2.07 -30.63
N PRO A 44 -7.33 3.13 -31.21
CA PRO A 44 -7.70 3.55 -32.55
C PRO A 44 -7.45 2.42 -33.54
N GLY A 45 -8.34 2.27 -34.52
CA GLY A 45 -8.20 1.25 -35.56
C GLY A 45 -6.88 1.40 -36.34
N PRO A 46 -6.42 0.34 -37.02
CA PRO A 46 -5.20 0.39 -37.82
C PRO A 46 -5.36 1.40 -38.97
N ILE A 47 -4.34 2.25 -39.15
CA ILE A 47 -4.28 3.14 -40.32
C ILE A 47 -3.78 2.30 -41.50
N LEU A 48 -4.65 2.07 -42.48
CA LEU A 48 -4.26 1.48 -43.75
C LEU A 48 -3.84 2.59 -44.71
N SER A 49 -2.53 2.68 -44.98
CA SER A 49 -1.98 3.58 -46.00
C SER A 49 -1.67 2.80 -47.26
N SER A 50 -2.33 3.12 -48.37
CA SER A 50 -1.95 2.65 -49.71
C SER A 50 -1.01 3.67 -50.34
N PHE A 51 0.23 3.28 -50.62
CA PHE A 51 1.15 4.08 -51.41
C PHE A 51 0.92 3.79 -52.90
N PRO A 52 0.61 4.80 -53.75
CA PRO A 52 0.54 4.58 -55.18
C PRO A 52 1.92 4.15 -55.69
N GLN A 53 1.97 3.10 -56.52
CA GLN A 53 3.18 2.66 -57.23
C GLN A 53 3.52 3.67 -58.34
N ASN A 54 3.86 4.90 -57.98
CA ASN A 54 4.47 5.81 -58.93
C ASN A 54 5.97 5.53 -58.93
N THR A 55 6.41 4.60 -59.78
CA THR A 55 7.83 4.47 -60.09
C THR A 55 8.27 5.79 -60.72
N ALA A 56 9.17 6.53 -60.05
CA ALA A 56 9.83 7.66 -60.67
C ALA A 56 10.52 7.18 -61.95
N VAL A 57 10.14 7.77 -63.08
CA VAL A 57 10.77 7.55 -64.39
C VAL A 57 12.02 8.41 -64.47
#